data_AF-A0AAV8VJW8-F1
#
_entry.id   AF-A0AAV8VJW8-F1
#
_cell.length_a   1.000
_cell.length_b   1.000
_cell.length_c   1.000
_cell.angle_alpha   90.00
_cell.angle_beta   90.00
_cell.angle_gamma   90.00
#
_symmetry.space_group_name_H-M   'P 1'
#
loop_
_entity.id
_entity.type
_entity.pdbx_description
1 polymer ?
#
loop_
_entity_poly.entity_id
_entity_poly.type
_entity_poly.pdbx_seq_one_letter_code
_entity_poly.pdbx_strand_id
1 'polypeptide(L)'
;MPYRQWDVQVKTLAAGAISDAWAKNWINLKKDPTYFDHINITNIKLSLNAESFPTERMRLNFDNNDYNEAHFRYTEFQSSYLNCSEKRPILDYDVFKERTLFVIDCSRRDENERPSTVDVRLEIEAAQGFPENTIAYCIIIHDCIMEYTFHSIIL
;
A
#
# COMPACT_ATOMS: atom_id res chain seq x y z
N MET A 1 -25.93 10.05 -2.74
CA MET A 1 -25.48 8.69 -3.13
C MET A 1 -24.58 8.19 -2.02
N PRO A 2 -24.84 7.04 -1.38
CA PRO A 2 -24.08 6.67 -0.20
C PRO A 2 -22.71 6.14 -0.63
N TYR A 3 -21.66 6.82 -0.17
CA TYR A 3 -20.27 6.40 -0.28
C TYR A 3 -20.09 5.06 0.45
N ARG A 4 -19.51 4.05 -0.22
CA ARG A 4 -19.16 2.76 0.41
C ARG A 4 -17.71 2.83 0.89
N GLN A 5 -17.56 3.04 2.19
CA GLN A 5 -16.30 2.97 2.92
C GLN A 5 -15.94 1.50 3.17
N TRP A 6 -14.73 1.09 2.77
CA TRP A 6 -14.15 -0.17 3.23
C TRP A 6 -13.24 0.14 4.43
N ASP A 7 -13.54 -0.48 5.57
CA ASP A 7 -12.64 -0.54 6.70
C ASP A 7 -11.85 -1.83 6.63
N VAL A 8 -10.61 -1.76 6.12
CA VAL A 8 -9.67 -2.87 6.24
C VAL A 8 -9.02 -2.75 7.62
N GLN A 9 -9.51 -3.56 8.57
CA GLN A 9 -8.93 -3.75 9.89
C GLN A 9 -7.87 -4.85 9.80
N VAL A 10 -6.59 -4.49 9.79
CA VAL A 10 -5.49 -5.48 9.82
C VAL A 10 -5.26 -5.90 11.27
N LYS A 11 -6.02 -6.89 11.75
CA LYS A 11 -5.69 -7.62 12.98
C LYS A 11 -4.63 -8.67 12.67
N THR A 12 -3.43 -8.50 13.20
CA THR A 12 -2.44 -9.57 13.27
C THR A 12 -2.99 -10.68 14.17
N LEU A 13 -3.56 -11.72 13.57
CA LEU A 13 -3.91 -12.95 14.28
C LEU A 13 -2.74 -13.93 14.13
N ALA A 14 -2.26 -14.40 15.28
CA ALA A 14 -1.25 -15.44 15.36
C ALA A 14 -1.63 -16.66 14.50
N ALA A 15 -0.59 -17.30 13.97
CA ALA A 15 -0.66 -18.42 13.04
C ALA A 15 -1.73 -19.47 13.42
N GLY A 16 -2.62 -19.75 12.46
CA GLY A 16 -3.45 -20.96 12.52
C GLY A 16 -4.90 -20.77 12.08
N ALA A 17 -5.13 -20.63 10.78
CA ALA A 17 -6.33 -21.14 10.09
C ALA A 17 -6.18 -20.90 8.58
N ILE A 18 -5.58 -21.85 7.86
CA ILE A 18 -5.64 -21.84 6.38
C ILE A 18 -5.92 -23.25 5.88
N SER A 19 -7.15 -23.51 5.43
CA SER A 19 -7.43 -24.68 4.57
C SER A 19 -8.43 -24.44 3.45
N ASP A 20 -9.32 -23.44 3.53
CA ASP A 20 -10.43 -23.38 2.56
C ASP A 20 -10.34 -22.25 1.51
N ALA A 21 -9.38 -21.33 1.67
CA ALA A 21 -9.19 -20.19 0.76
C ALA A 21 -8.35 -20.51 -0.49
N TRP A 22 -7.50 -21.55 -0.45
CA TRP A 22 -6.58 -21.86 -1.55
C TRP A 22 -7.27 -22.50 -2.76
N ALA A 23 -8.36 -23.25 -2.56
CA ALA A 23 -9.01 -24.01 -3.61
C ALA A 23 -9.78 -23.15 -4.64
N LYS A 24 -10.15 -21.90 -4.30
CA LYS A 24 -10.85 -20.98 -5.22
C LYS A 24 -9.93 -20.07 -6.05
N ASN A 25 -8.62 -20.09 -5.82
CA ASN A 25 -7.70 -19.09 -6.37
C ASN A 25 -7.01 -19.48 -7.69
N TRP A 26 -7.26 -20.67 -8.24
CA TRP A 26 -6.62 -21.14 -9.49
C TRP A 26 -6.96 -20.29 -10.73
N ILE A 27 -8.06 -19.53 -10.69
CA ILE A 27 -8.49 -18.65 -11.79
C ILE A 27 -7.58 -17.41 -11.87
N ASN A 28 -7.08 -16.90 -10.74
CA ASN A 28 -6.23 -15.71 -10.68
C ASN A 28 -4.76 -16.00 -11.02
N LEU A 29 -4.31 -17.27 -10.92
CA LEU A 29 -2.95 -17.68 -11.30
C LEU A 29 -2.67 -17.67 -12.81
N LYS A 30 -3.70 -17.56 -13.66
CA LYS A 30 -3.55 -17.44 -15.12
C LYS A 30 -3.42 -15.99 -15.60
N LYS A 31 -3.70 -15.02 -14.74
CA LYS A 31 -3.53 -13.60 -15.03
C LYS A 31 -2.07 -13.23 -14.78
N ASP A 32 -1.53 -12.31 -15.58
CA ASP A 32 -0.18 -11.78 -15.35
C ASP A 32 -0.07 -11.30 -13.88
N PRO A 33 0.78 -11.92 -13.04
CA PRO A 33 0.88 -11.58 -11.62
C PRO A 33 1.43 -10.18 -11.39
N THR A 34 1.96 -9.54 -12.44
CA THR A 34 2.49 -8.19 -12.40
C THR A 34 1.46 -7.14 -12.85
N TYR A 35 0.25 -7.56 -13.25
CA TYR A 35 -0.85 -6.66 -13.63
C TYR A 35 -1.68 -6.30 -12.40
N PHE A 36 -1.59 -5.04 -11.97
CA PHE A 36 -2.34 -4.49 -10.85
C PHE A 36 -3.35 -3.49 -11.38
N ASP A 37 -4.61 -3.92 -11.39
CA ASP A 37 -5.74 -3.12 -11.87
C ASP A 37 -6.00 -1.95 -10.90
N HIS A 38 -6.11 -0.74 -11.44
CA HIS A 38 -6.41 0.46 -10.66
C HIS A 38 -7.86 0.50 -10.18
N ILE A 39 -8.75 -0.36 -10.69
CA ILE A 39 -10.17 -0.51 -10.31
C ILE A 39 -10.94 0.82 -10.17
N ASN A 40 -10.51 1.83 -10.93
CA ASN A 40 -10.97 3.22 -10.85
C ASN A 40 -10.94 3.83 -9.44
N ILE A 41 -9.88 3.55 -8.68
CA ILE A 41 -9.61 4.22 -7.39
C ILE A 41 -9.52 5.72 -7.62
N THR A 42 -10.26 6.47 -6.80
CA THR A 42 -10.27 7.94 -6.81
C THR A 42 -9.48 8.52 -5.65
N ASN A 43 -9.34 7.77 -4.56
CA ASN A 43 -8.61 8.18 -3.38
C ASN A 43 -8.21 6.96 -2.53
N ILE A 44 -7.07 7.05 -1.87
CA ILE A 44 -6.61 6.06 -0.89
C ILE A 44 -5.97 6.79 0.29
N LYS A 45 -6.35 6.37 1.50
CA LYS A 45 -5.94 7.01 2.76
C LYS A 45 -5.56 5.93 3.76
N LEU A 46 -4.37 6.04 4.33
CA LEU A 46 -3.92 5.22 5.44
C LEU A 46 -4.02 6.03 6.72
N SER A 47 -4.77 5.55 7.70
CA SER A 47 -4.77 6.12 9.04
C SER A 47 -3.94 5.24 9.97
N LEU A 48 -2.97 5.87 10.63
CA LEU A 48 -2.19 5.29 11.71
C LEU A 48 -2.66 5.94 13.01
N ASN A 49 -3.41 5.22 13.83
CA ASN A 49 -4.13 5.78 14.98
C ASN A 49 -5.00 6.99 14.58
N ALA A 50 -4.67 8.18 15.07
CA ALA A 50 -5.39 9.43 14.80
C ALA A 50 -4.83 10.21 13.59
N GLU A 51 -3.67 9.82 13.06
CA GLU A 51 -3.02 10.49 11.94
C GLU A 51 -3.40 9.83 10.61
N SER A 52 -3.48 10.61 9.53
CA SER A 52 -3.87 10.11 8.21
C SER A 52 -2.91 10.57 7.11
N PHE A 53 -2.60 9.64 6.21
CA PHE A 53 -1.66 9.79 5.12
C PHE A 53 -2.30 9.37 3.78
N PRO A 54 -2.17 10.16 2.72
CA PRO A 54 -1.74 11.55 2.76
C PRO A 54 -2.71 12.43 3.58
N THR A 55 -2.19 13.55 4.09
CA THR A 55 -2.98 14.54 4.86
C THR A 55 -4.12 15.11 4.02
N GLU A 56 -3.84 15.36 2.75
CA GLU A 56 -4.84 15.79 1.77
C GLU A 56 -5.40 14.60 1.01
N ARG A 57 -6.67 14.69 0.63
CA ARG A 57 -7.34 13.67 -0.18
C ARG A 57 -6.73 13.62 -1.58
N MET A 58 -6.33 12.43 -2.02
CA MET A 58 -5.91 12.25 -3.40
C MET A 58 -7.10 12.40 -4.35
N ARG A 59 -6.87 13.04 -5.50
CA ARG A 59 -7.90 13.25 -6.53
C ARG A 59 -7.48 12.52 -7.81
N LEU A 60 -7.75 11.22 -7.82
CA LEU A 60 -7.37 10.36 -8.93
C LEU A 60 -8.53 10.18 -9.90
N ASN A 61 -8.23 10.24 -11.19
CA ASN A 61 -9.16 9.92 -12.26
C ASN A 61 -8.41 9.23 -13.41
N PHE A 62 -8.39 7.90 -13.38
CA PHE A 62 -7.72 7.09 -14.39
C PHE A 62 -8.38 7.15 -15.78
N ASP A 63 -9.69 7.42 -15.86
CA ASP A 63 -10.39 7.58 -17.13
C ASP A 63 -9.92 8.82 -17.89
N ASN A 64 -9.63 9.90 -17.15
CA ASN A 64 -9.11 11.16 -17.70
C ASN A 64 -7.57 11.24 -17.70
N ASN A 65 -6.87 10.15 -17.40
CA ASN A 65 -5.41 10.11 -17.20
C ASN A 65 -4.89 11.12 -16.15
N ASP A 66 -5.68 11.40 -15.12
CA ASP A 66 -5.29 12.25 -13.99
C ASP A 66 -4.92 11.38 -12.78
N TYR A 67 -3.76 10.73 -12.87
CA TYR A 67 -3.18 9.92 -11.80
C TYR A 67 -1.77 10.41 -11.42
N ASN A 68 -1.49 11.68 -11.69
CA ASN A 68 -0.21 12.33 -11.46
C ASN A 68 0.27 12.19 -10.01
N GLU A 69 -0.63 12.33 -9.04
CA GLU A 69 -0.26 12.21 -7.63
C GLU A 69 0.19 10.80 -7.27
N ALA A 70 -0.53 9.77 -7.76
CA ALA A 70 -0.15 8.38 -7.52
C ALA A 70 1.20 8.05 -8.19
N HIS A 71 1.39 8.48 -9.45
CA HIS A 71 2.64 8.29 -10.17
C HIS A 71 3.81 9.02 -9.49
N PHE A 72 3.61 10.27 -9.09
CA PHE A 72 4.63 11.05 -8.36
C PHE A 72 5.06 10.34 -7.08
N ARG A 73 4.12 9.88 -6.25
CA ARG A 73 4.44 9.14 -5.02
C ARG A 73 5.20 7.86 -5.31
N TYR A 74 4.86 7.15 -6.38
CA TYR A 74 5.60 5.99 -6.85
C TYR A 74 7.05 6.34 -7.24
N THR A 75 7.26 7.42 -8.01
CA THR A 75 8.61 7.83 -8.43
C THR A 75 9.47 8.36 -7.28
N GLU A 76 8.86 8.99 -6.27
CA GLU A 76 9.58 9.49 -5.09
C GLU A 76 10.00 8.37 -4.13
N PHE A 77 9.29 7.25 -4.12
CA PHE A 77 9.42 6.20 -3.11
C PHE A 77 10.87 5.73 -2.94
N GLN A 78 11.52 5.35 -4.04
CA GLN A 78 12.87 4.78 -4.00
C GLN A 78 13.90 5.78 -3.47
N SER A 79 13.86 7.02 -3.97
CA SER A 79 14.76 8.09 -3.52
C SER A 79 14.56 8.43 -2.05
N SER A 80 13.29 8.51 -1.61
CA SER A 80 12.92 8.78 -0.22
C SER A 80 13.41 7.66 0.71
N TYR A 81 13.12 6.41 0.36
CA TYR A 81 13.47 5.24 1.17
C TYR A 81 14.98 4.98 1.25
N LEU A 82 15.71 5.12 0.14
CA LEU A 82 17.16 4.88 0.11
C LEU A 82 17.99 6.12 0.48
N ASN A 83 17.36 7.24 0.83
CA ASN A 83 18.02 8.54 1.04
C ASN A 83 18.95 8.92 -0.13
N CYS A 84 18.49 8.69 -1.35
CA CYS A 84 19.23 8.94 -2.59
C CYS A 84 18.59 10.09 -3.38
N SER A 85 19.39 10.96 -3.99
CA SER A 85 18.89 12.08 -4.80
C SER A 85 18.38 11.67 -6.19
N GLU A 86 18.80 10.51 -6.68
CA GLU A 86 18.41 10.01 -8.00
C GLU A 86 17.12 9.18 -7.93
N LYS A 87 16.19 9.48 -8.84
CA LYS A 87 14.96 8.70 -9.02
C LYS A 87 15.17 7.73 -10.18
N ARG A 88 14.93 6.44 -9.94
CA ARG A 88 15.01 5.40 -10.98
C ARG A 88 13.72 4.58 -11.01
N PRO A 89 12.58 5.20 -11.43
CA PRO A 89 11.34 4.46 -11.58
C PRO A 89 11.49 3.38 -12.65
N ILE A 90 10.88 2.23 -12.41
CA ILE A 90 10.95 1.07 -13.31
C ILE A 90 9.85 1.16 -14.38
N LEU A 91 8.73 1.78 -14.03
CA LEU A 91 7.56 1.94 -14.89
C LEU A 91 7.48 3.38 -15.39
N ASP A 92 7.28 3.53 -16.71
CA ASP A 92 6.90 4.80 -17.32
C ASP A 92 5.44 5.15 -17.00
N TYR A 93 5.05 6.42 -17.20
CA TYR A 93 3.73 6.94 -16.85
C TYR A 93 2.57 6.11 -17.42
N ASP A 94 2.61 5.80 -18.72
CA ASP A 94 1.56 5.02 -19.37
C ASP A 94 1.51 3.55 -18.90
N VAL A 95 2.67 2.95 -18.64
CA VAL A 95 2.78 1.56 -18.16
C VAL A 95 2.34 1.45 -16.70
N PHE A 96 2.62 2.49 -15.90
CA PHE A 96 2.18 2.58 -14.51
C PHE A 96 0.66 2.49 -14.40
N LYS A 97 -0.10 3.06 -15.34
CA LYS A 97 -1.56 2.97 -15.34
C LYS A 97 -2.08 1.53 -15.26
N GLU A 98 -1.48 0.61 -16.02
CA GLU A 98 -1.86 -0.80 -16.07
C GLU A 98 -1.28 -1.64 -14.93
N ARG A 99 -0.32 -1.08 -14.19
CA ARG A 99 0.46 -1.74 -13.13
C ARG A 99 0.55 -0.82 -11.91
N THR A 100 -0.59 -0.25 -11.54
CA THR A 100 -0.63 0.87 -10.61
C THR A 100 -0.20 0.43 -9.22
N LEU A 101 0.76 1.16 -8.64
CA LEU A 101 1.19 0.99 -7.26
C LEU A 101 0.89 2.26 -6.47
N PHE A 102 0.14 2.13 -5.38
CA PHE A 102 -0.16 3.23 -4.48
C PHE A 102 0.87 3.26 -3.36
N VAL A 103 1.77 4.25 -3.39
CA VAL A 103 2.74 4.47 -2.32
C VAL A 103 2.21 5.52 -1.36
N ILE A 104 2.15 5.16 -0.08
CA ILE A 104 1.82 6.05 1.03
C ILE A 104 3.04 6.17 1.92
N ASP A 105 3.69 7.33 1.87
CA ASP A 105 4.85 7.63 2.71
C ASP A 105 4.37 8.17 4.07
N CYS A 106 4.69 7.45 5.15
CA CYS A 106 4.36 7.78 6.53
C CYS A 106 5.56 8.30 7.34
N SER A 107 6.72 8.51 6.70
CA SER A 107 7.96 8.92 7.38
C SER A 107 7.87 10.29 8.08
N ARG A 108 6.92 11.14 7.68
CA ARG A 108 6.76 12.51 8.20
C ARG A 108 5.95 12.61 9.50
N ARG A 109 5.77 11.49 10.21
CA ARG A 109 5.10 11.47 11.51
C ARG A 109 5.89 12.28 12.53
N ASP A 110 5.19 13.02 13.38
CA ASP A 110 5.79 13.66 14.53
C ASP A 110 6.19 12.57 15.55
N GLU A 111 7.49 12.37 15.77
CA GLU A 111 8.05 11.33 16.65
C GLU A 111 7.66 11.49 18.13
N ASN A 112 6.96 12.58 18.48
CA ASN A 112 6.51 12.87 19.84
C ASN A 112 5.34 11.98 20.32
N GLU A 113 4.82 11.08 19.50
CA GLU A 113 3.79 10.14 19.91
C GLU A 113 4.37 8.96 20.68
N ARG A 114 3.85 8.76 21.90
CA ARG A 114 4.26 7.67 22.80
C ARG A 114 4.12 6.32 22.09
N PRO A 115 5.00 5.35 22.38
CA PRO A 115 4.88 4.00 21.85
C PRO A 115 3.59 3.35 22.38
N SER A 116 2.53 3.44 21.60
CA SER A 116 1.27 2.74 21.82
C SER A 116 1.09 1.69 20.73
N THR A 117 0.17 0.76 20.93
CA THR A 117 -0.35 -0.08 19.84
C THR A 117 -0.72 0.82 18.66
N VAL A 118 -0.23 0.50 17.47
CA VAL A 118 -0.54 1.23 16.24
C VAL A 118 -1.73 0.55 15.58
N ASP A 119 -2.87 1.23 15.54
CA ASP A 119 -4.00 0.86 14.70
C ASP A 119 -3.75 1.31 13.26
N VAL A 120 -3.93 0.40 12.31
CA VAL A 120 -3.68 0.64 10.89
C VAL A 120 -4.99 0.44 10.14
N ARG A 121 -5.52 1.53 9.59
CA ARG A 121 -6.76 1.54 8.81
C ARG A 121 -6.48 2.01 7.39
N LEU A 122 -6.79 1.18 6.40
CA LEU A 122 -6.71 1.56 4.99
C LEU A 122 -8.13 1.83 4.46
N GLU A 123 -8.35 3.04 3.98
CA GLU A 123 -9.57 3.47 3.31
C GLU A 123 -9.30 3.64 1.82
N ILE A 124 -10.10 2.99 0.98
CA ILE A 124 -10.01 3.07 -0.47
C ILE A 124 -11.36 3.53 -1.02
N GLU A 125 -11.34 4.55 -1.86
CA GLU A 125 -12.51 5.05 -2.58
C GLU A 125 -12.31 4.82 -4.07
N ALA A 126 -13.36 4.39 -4.77
CA ALA A 126 -13.35 4.18 -6.21
C ALA A 126 -14.57 4.85 -6.86
N ALA A 127 -14.44 5.23 -8.13
CA ALA A 127 -15.52 5.85 -8.90
C ALA A 127 -16.68 4.86 -9.16
N GLN A 128 -16.37 3.57 -9.16
CA GLN A 128 -17.31 2.48 -9.38
C GLN A 128 -17.22 1.48 -8.22
N GLY A 129 -18.24 0.63 -8.07
CA GLY A 129 -18.19 -0.44 -7.08
C GLY A 129 -17.08 -1.44 -7.40
N PHE A 130 -16.40 -1.94 -6.37
CA PHE A 130 -15.38 -2.97 -6.54
C PHE A 130 -16.00 -4.23 -7.15
N PRO A 131 -15.39 -4.80 -8.22
CA PRO A 131 -15.83 -6.06 -8.79
C PRO A 131 -15.85 -7.21 -7.77
N GLU A 132 -16.66 -8.23 -8.03
CA GLU A 132 -16.62 -9.46 -7.24
C GLU A 132 -15.23 -10.11 -7.28
N ASN A 133 -14.80 -10.70 -6.16
CA ASN A 133 -13.48 -11.32 -6.00
C ASN A 133 -12.29 -10.34 -6.14
N THR A 134 -12.49 -9.05 -5.89
CA THR A 134 -11.39 -8.09 -5.76
C THR A 134 -10.52 -8.45 -4.54
N ILE A 135 -9.21 -8.59 -4.78
CA ILE A 135 -8.21 -8.84 -3.74
C ILE A 135 -7.23 -7.66 -3.74
N ALA A 136 -6.99 -7.09 -2.57
CA ALA A 136 -5.97 -6.07 -2.37
C ALA A 136 -4.72 -6.70 -1.73
N TYR A 137 -3.55 -6.34 -2.25
CA TYR A 137 -2.27 -6.71 -1.68
C TYR A 137 -1.61 -5.46 -1.08
N CYS A 138 -1.00 -5.59 0.10
CA CYS A 138 -0.30 -4.50 0.77
C CYS A 138 1.02 -5.02 1.32
N ILE A 139 2.07 -4.19 1.22
CA ILE A 139 3.38 -4.43 1.83
C ILE A 139 3.64 -3.26 2.77
N ILE A 140 3.91 -3.56 4.04
CA ILE A 140 4.29 -2.57 5.05
C ILE A 140 5.80 -2.66 5.24
N ILE A 141 6.50 -1.56 4.97
CA ILE A 141 7.94 -1.45 5.17
C ILE A 141 8.14 -0.52 6.38
N HIS A 142 8.90 -1.00 7.35
CA HIS A 142 9.27 -0.27 8.55
C HIS A 142 10.74 -0.57 8.85
N ASP A 143 11.47 0.42 9.36
CA ASP A 143 12.83 0.18 9.86
C ASP A 143 12.74 -0.58 11.18
N CYS A 144 12.98 -1.88 11.11
CA CYS A 144 13.33 -2.67 12.28
C CYS A 144 14.84 -2.60 12.48
N ILE A 145 15.29 -1.87 13.51
CA ILE A 145 16.68 -2.00 14.01
C ILE A 145 16.82 -3.43 14.54
N MET A 146 17.33 -4.32 13.69
CA MET A 146 17.73 -5.66 14.11
C MET A 146 19.10 -5.53 14.80
N GLU A 147 19.11 -5.47 16.13
CA GLU A 147 20.36 -5.63 16.88
C GLU A 147 20.89 -7.06 16.69
N TYR A 148 21.85 -7.23 15.78
CA TYR A 148 22.65 -8.44 15.73
C TYR A 148 23.62 -8.45 16.91
N THR A 149 23.22 -9.07 18.02
CA THR A 149 24.15 -9.41 19.10
C THR A 149 25.09 -10.51 18.59
N PHE A 150 26.26 -10.12 18.09
CA PHE A 150 27.38 -11.03 17.87
C PHE A 150 27.76 -11.64 19.22
N HIS A 151 27.25 -12.84 19.50
CA HIS A 151 27.87 -13.69 20.50
C HIS A 151 29.11 -14.29 19.83
N SER A 152 30.27 -13.71 20.13
CA SER A 152 31.57 -14.18 19.65
C SER A 152 31.71 -15.68 19.92
N ILE A 153 31.70 -16.51 18.87
CA ILE A 153 32.31 -17.84 18.94
C ILE A 153 33.80 -17.60 18.68
N ILE A 154 34.57 -17.60 19.77
CA ILE A 154 36.02 -17.76 19.69
C ILE A 154 36.24 -19.23 19.31
N LEU A 155 36.81 -19.47 18.13
CA LEU A 155 37.31 -20.78 17.71
C LEU A 155 38.55 -21.17 18.52
#